data_AF-A0A6A6DYY8-F1
#
_entry.id   AF-A0A6A6DYY8-F1
#
_cell.length_a   1.000
_cell.length_b   1.000
_cell.length_c   1.000
_cell.angle_alpha   90.00
_cell.angle_beta   90.00
_cell.angle_gamma   90.00
#
_symmetry.space_group_name_H-M   'P 1'
#
loop_
_entity.id
_entity.type
_entity.pdbx_description
1 polymer ?
#
loop_
_entity_poly.entity_id
_entity_poly.type
_entity_poly.pdbx_seq_one_letter_code
_entity_poly.pdbx_strand_id
1 'polypeptide(L)'
;MRSRSTFLLPWVALAHFPCSLNEPGKSEKLTDVIGWVNAVPDSNAEIDFTFGDYHLNFSGYGYHDKNWGVSTLSTSVGSWYWGRARFGPYSLVFFGLNVRPVRSDFPPTPESPSPSALHLEYTTNEGVFVADFAGPVAWDAGLPQPGWGYTRWAGAVSGGFKGKTTYKGASVWEWIRYLA
;
A
#
# COMPACT_ATOMS: atom_id res chain seq x y z
N MET A 1 -35.74 -0.92 2.82
CA MET A 1 -34.83 -2.05 2.48
C MET A 1 -33.74 -2.12 3.53
N ARG A 2 -33.46 -3.31 4.09
CA ARG A 2 -32.28 -3.52 4.94
C ARG A 2 -31.13 -3.93 4.03
N SER A 3 -30.08 -3.12 3.96
CA SER A 3 -28.81 -3.56 3.39
C SER A 3 -28.19 -4.60 4.33
N ARG A 4 -27.73 -5.71 3.76
CA ARG A 4 -26.86 -6.68 4.45
C ARG A 4 -25.55 -6.69 3.68
N SER A 5 -24.47 -6.41 4.38
CA SER A 5 -23.12 -6.35 3.82
C SER A 5 -22.18 -7.09 4.74
N THR A 6 -21.46 -8.07 4.20
CA THR A 6 -20.46 -8.86 4.91
C THR A 6 -19.10 -8.67 4.25
N PHE A 7 -18.09 -8.42 5.07
CA PHE A 7 -16.69 -8.27 4.64
C PHE A 7 -15.83 -9.11 5.58
N LEU A 8 -15.30 -10.23 5.08
CA LEU A 8 -14.47 -11.13 5.88
C LEU A 8 -13.02 -11.04 5.44
N LEU A 9 -12.10 -11.03 6.42
CA LEU A 9 -10.67 -11.03 6.22
C LEU A 9 -9.98 -12.20 6.97
N PRO A 10 -10.16 -13.46 6.52
CA PRO A 10 -9.32 -14.58 6.97
C PRO A 10 -7.84 -14.27 6.70
N TRP A 11 -7.06 -14.03 7.75
CA TRP A 11 -5.67 -13.59 7.61
C TRP A 11 -4.76 -14.72 7.10
N VAL A 12 -3.75 -14.33 6.33
CA VAL A 12 -2.69 -15.20 5.82
C VAL A 12 -1.34 -14.81 6.41
N ALA A 13 -1.08 -13.50 6.54
CA ALA A 13 0.11 -12.97 7.19
C ALA A 13 -0.18 -12.53 8.63
N LEU A 14 0.82 -12.68 9.52
CA LEU A 14 0.72 -12.22 10.91
C LEU A 14 0.64 -10.69 10.98
N ALA A 15 0.05 -10.16 12.04
CA ALA A 15 0.04 -8.73 12.31
C ALA A 15 1.45 -8.18 12.61
N HIS A 16 1.74 -6.97 12.14
CA HIS A 16 3.05 -6.33 12.32
C HIS A 16 2.91 -4.84 12.62
N PHE A 17 3.81 -4.36 13.48
CA PHE A 17 4.13 -2.94 13.64
C PHE A 17 5.19 -2.52 12.60
N PRO A 18 5.50 -1.21 12.44
CA PRO A 18 6.39 -0.74 11.39
C PRO A 18 7.78 -1.41 11.38
N CYS A 19 8.31 -1.75 12.56
CA CYS A 19 9.65 -2.33 12.69
C CYS A 19 9.69 -3.58 13.60
N SER A 20 8.54 -4.19 13.91
CA SER A 20 8.49 -5.37 14.77
C SER A 20 7.23 -6.20 14.58
N LEU A 21 7.21 -7.40 15.15
CA LEU A 21 5.99 -8.17 15.35
C LEU A 21 5.01 -7.42 16.26
N ASN A 22 3.73 -7.79 16.16
CA ASN A 22 2.67 -7.32 17.05
C ASN A 22 2.81 -7.96 18.45
N GLU A 23 3.68 -7.40 19.29
CA GLU A 23 3.96 -7.86 20.65
C GLU A 23 3.77 -6.72 21.68
N PRO A 24 3.41 -7.03 22.94
CA PRO A 24 3.28 -6.02 23.99
C PRO A 24 4.55 -5.17 24.16
N GLY A 25 4.37 -3.85 24.31
CA GLY A 25 5.46 -2.90 24.54
C GLY A 25 6.26 -2.51 23.30
N LYS A 26 5.92 -3.03 22.12
CA LYS A 26 6.50 -2.56 20.85
C LYS A 26 5.81 -1.28 20.36
N SER A 27 6.53 -0.51 19.57
CA SER A 27 6.07 0.79 19.06
C SER A 27 5.18 0.63 17.84
N GLU A 28 4.01 1.26 17.85
CA GLU A 28 3.13 1.45 16.68
C GLU A 28 3.55 2.64 15.82
N LYS A 29 4.51 3.44 16.30
CA LYS A 29 4.89 4.70 15.68
C LYS A 29 5.69 4.46 14.41
N LEU A 30 5.23 5.11 13.34
CA LEU A 30 5.94 5.25 12.08
C LEU A 30 6.86 6.47 12.10
N THR A 31 6.41 7.56 12.72
CA THR A 31 7.17 8.77 13.05
C THR A 31 6.80 9.22 14.47
N ASP A 32 7.38 10.31 14.97
CA ASP A 32 7.01 10.82 16.30
C ASP A 32 5.54 11.25 16.42
N VAL A 33 4.90 11.57 15.28
CA VAL A 33 3.54 12.12 15.21
C VAL A 33 2.53 11.23 14.48
N ILE A 34 2.99 10.17 13.79
CA ILE A 34 2.14 9.22 13.05
C ILE A 34 2.37 7.80 13.57
N GLY A 35 1.28 7.10 13.88
CA GLY A 35 1.24 5.65 14.07
C GLY A 35 0.62 4.93 12.88
N TRP A 36 1.16 3.75 12.57
CA TRP A 36 0.64 2.88 11.52
C TRP A 36 0.88 1.42 11.88
N VAL A 37 -0.19 0.61 11.87
CA VAL A 37 -0.16 -0.80 12.22
C VAL A 37 -0.82 -1.61 11.12
N ASN A 38 -0.18 -2.71 10.72
CA ASN A 38 -0.76 -3.66 9.79
C ASN A 38 -1.40 -4.82 10.57
N ALA A 39 -2.68 -4.66 10.92
CA ALA A 39 -3.41 -5.65 11.72
C ALA A 39 -3.67 -6.94 10.92
N VAL A 40 -3.96 -6.81 9.62
CA VAL A 40 -4.05 -7.91 8.66
C VAL A 40 -3.27 -7.49 7.41
N PRO A 41 -1.96 -7.76 7.32
CA PRO A 41 -1.18 -7.36 6.13
C PRO A 41 -1.64 -8.11 4.87
N ASP A 42 -2.22 -9.29 5.04
CA ASP A 42 -2.63 -10.14 3.94
C ASP A 42 -3.76 -11.09 4.33
N SER A 43 -4.73 -11.27 3.46
CA SER A 43 -5.92 -12.09 3.72
C SER A 43 -6.52 -12.66 2.44
N ASN A 44 -7.27 -13.76 2.57
CA ASN A 44 -8.15 -14.26 1.52
C ASN A 44 -9.54 -13.67 1.74
N ALA A 45 -9.79 -12.46 1.25
CA ALA A 45 -11.01 -11.72 1.50
C ALA A 45 -12.23 -12.32 0.82
N GLU A 46 -13.37 -12.22 1.50
CA GLU A 46 -14.68 -12.57 0.97
C GLU A 46 -15.63 -11.38 1.14
N ILE A 47 -16.27 -11.00 0.04
CA ILE A 47 -17.12 -9.82 -0.08
C ILE A 47 -18.51 -10.27 -0.48
N ASP A 48 -19.51 -9.83 0.26
CA ASP A 48 -20.92 -10.03 -0.07
C ASP A 48 -21.72 -8.78 0.35
N PHE A 49 -21.93 -7.87 -0.59
CA PHE A 49 -22.54 -6.58 -0.36
C PHE A 49 -23.85 -6.41 -1.13
N THR A 50 -24.85 -5.85 -0.46
CA THR A 50 -26.11 -5.41 -1.09
C THR A 50 -26.29 -3.90 -0.86
N PHE A 51 -26.32 -3.13 -1.95
CA PHE A 51 -26.56 -1.69 -1.95
C PHE A 51 -27.76 -1.37 -2.84
N GLY A 52 -28.92 -1.11 -2.23
CA GLY A 52 -30.17 -0.99 -3.00
C GLY A 52 -30.46 -2.28 -3.75
N ASP A 53 -30.64 -2.19 -5.06
CA ASP A 53 -30.85 -3.33 -5.96
C ASP A 53 -29.54 -3.94 -6.49
N TYR A 54 -28.39 -3.38 -6.12
CA TYR A 54 -27.09 -3.87 -6.56
C TYR A 54 -26.53 -4.91 -5.59
N HIS A 55 -26.15 -6.07 -6.12
CA HIS A 55 -25.50 -7.14 -5.39
C HIS A 55 -24.07 -7.37 -5.91
N LEU A 56 -23.11 -7.39 -5.00
CA LEU A 56 -21.69 -7.57 -5.29
C LEU A 56 -21.14 -8.72 -4.44
N ASN A 57 -20.72 -9.80 -5.09
CA ASN A 57 -20.15 -10.96 -4.41
C ASN A 57 -18.87 -11.41 -5.12
N PHE A 58 -17.74 -11.40 -4.41
CA PHE A 58 -16.47 -11.89 -4.92
C PHE A 58 -15.48 -12.22 -3.79
N SER A 59 -14.47 -13.02 -4.12
CA SER A 59 -13.31 -13.27 -3.26
C SER A 59 -12.06 -12.65 -3.87
N GLY A 60 -11.09 -12.30 -3.03
CA GLY A 60 -9.84 -11.67 -3.48
C GLY A 60 -8.80 -11.54 -2.37
N TYR A 61 -7.86 -10.62 -2.54
CA TYR A 61 -6.81 -10.37 -1.55
C TYR A 61 -7.19 -9.17 -0.68
N GLY A 62 -7.28 -9.38 0.63
CA GLY A 62 -7.65 -8.34 1.59
C GLY A 62 -6.51 -7.88 2.47
N TYR A 63 -6.72 -6.75 3.12
CA TYR A 63 -5.76 -6.05 3.96
C TYR A 63 -6.52 -5.15 4.92
N HIS A 64 -5.98 -4.98 6.12
CA HIS A 64 -6.49 -4.05 7.11
C HIS A 64 -5.34 -3.46 7.91
N ASP A 65 -5.23 -2.14 7.86
CA ASP A 65 -4.35 -1.35 8.70
C ASP A 65 -5.12 -0.39 9.61
N LYS A 66 -4.36 0.17 10.55
CA LYS A 66 -4.80 1.22 11.44
C LYS A 66 -3.77 2.34 11.43
N ASN A 67 -4.21 3.53 11.10
CA ASN A 67 -3.45 4.76 11.30
C ASN A 67 -4.00 5.56 12.49
N TRP A 68 -3.11 6.28 13.14
CA TRP A 68 -3.43 7.34 14.09
C TRP A 68 -2.36 8.43 14.04
N GLY A 69 -2.66 9.63 14.55
CA GLY A 69 -1.69 10.70 14.60
C GLY A 69 -2.17 11.86 15.46
N VAL A 70 -1.24 12.74 15.82
CA VAL A 70 -1.51 13.97 16.59
C VAL A 70 -1.47 15.23 15.72
N SER A 71 -1.13 15.07 14.44
CA SER A 71 -1.09 16.12 13.41
C SER A 71 -1.70 15.59 12.11
N THR A 72 -2.09 16.50 11.20
CA THR A 72 -2.60 16.11 9.89
C THR A 72 -1.49 15.50 9.04
N LEU A 73 -1.84 14.58 8.13
CA LEU A 73 -0.84 13.97 7.26
C LEU A 73 -0.10 15.01 6.41
N SER A 74 -0.80 16.02 5.91
CA SER A 74 -0.25 17.10 5.09
C SER A 74 0.80 17.98 5.79
N THR A 75 0.78 18.03 7.12
CA THR A 75 1.78 18.78 7.92
C THR A 75 2.89 17.87 8.44
N SER A 76 2.73 16.55 8.28
CA SER A 76 3.60 15.54 8.87
C SER A 76 4.52 14.85 7.86
N VAL A 77 4.16 14.86 6.57
CA VAL A 77 4.96 14.28 5.48
C VAL A 77 4.95 15.20 4.25
N GLY A 78 6.04 15.24 3.49
CA GLY A 78 6.05 15.92 2.19
C GLY A 78 5.24 15.19 1.11
N SER A 79 5.21 13.86 1.19
CA SER A 79 4.32 13.00 0.38
C SER A 79 4.12 11.65 1.04
N TRP A 80 3.12 10.90 0.55
CA TRP A 80 2.78 9.57 1.04
C TRP A 80 2.77 8.58 -0.13
N TYR A 81 3.79 7.73 -0.21
CA TYR A 81 3.78 6.56 -1.08
C TYR A 81 3.46 5.34 -0.24
N TRP A 82 2.38 4.66 -0.61
CA TRP A 82 1.97 3.40 0.01
C TRP A 82 1.69 2.37 -1.06
N GLY A 83 1.92 1.11 -0.74
CA GLY A 83 1.46 0.04 -1.59
C GLY A 83 1.47 -1.31 -0.92
N ARG A 84 0.76 -2.23 -1.57
CA ARG A 84 0.71 -3.63 -1.19
C ARG A 84 0.70 -4.54 -2.42
N ALA A 85 1.20 -5.74 -2.24
CA ALA A 85 1.30 -6.73 -3.29
C ALA A 85 1.28 -8.15 -2.74
N ARG A 86 0.74 -9.08 -3.54
CA ARG A 86 0.83 -10.52 -3.30
C ARG A 86 1.28 -11.22 -4.57
N PHE A 87 2.42 -11.92 -4.50
CA PHE A 87 3.01 -12.63 -5.64
C PHE A 87 3.91 -13.77 -5.16
N GLY A 88 3.71 -14.97 -5.71
CA GLY A 88 4.42 -16.16 -5.24
C GLY A 88 4.21 -16.37 -3.73
N PRO A 89 5.28 -16.63 -2.95
CA PRO A 89 5.20 -16.79 -1.51
C PRO A 89 5.19 -15.46 -0.73
N TYR A 90 5.21 -14.31 -1.42
CA TYR A 90 5.42 -13.01 -0.78
C TYR A 90 4.11 -12.24 -0.61
N SER A 91 3.95 -11.68 0.60
CA SER A 91 3.06 -10.55 0.86
C SER A 91 3.92 -9.34 1.20
N LEU A 92 3.68 -8.25 0.50
CA LEU A 92 4.43 -7.01 0.65
C LEU A 92 3.47 -5.89 1.00
N VAL A 93 3.81 -5.13 2.03
CA VAL A 93 3.18 -3.87 2.39
C VAL A 93 4.30 -2.89 2.67
N PHE A 94 4.22 -1.70 2.09
CA PHE A 94 5.22 -0.67 2.30
C PHE A 94 4.56 0.70 2.37
N PHE A 95 5.20 1.56 3.14
CA PHE A 95 5.05 2.99 3.10
C PHE A 95 6.46 3.57 3.02
N GLY A 96 6.63 4.65 2.27
CA GLY A 96 7.84 5.49 2.36
C GLY A 96 9.13 4.68 2.24
N LEU A 97 9.49 4.29 1.03
CA LEU A 97 10.83 3.78 0.73
C LEU A 97 11.40 4.59 -0.42
N ASN A 98 12.67 4.36 -0.74
CA ASN A 98 13.33 4.89 -1.93
C ASN A 98 12.67 4.37 -3.21
N VAL A 99 11.41 4.75 -3.43
CA VAL A 99 10.57 4.54 -4.59
C VAL A 99 11.24 5.28 -5.72
N ARG A 100 11.96 4.58 -6.60
CA ARG A 100 12.49 5.19 -7.82
C ARG A 100 11.35 5.22 -8.84
N PRO A 101 10.77 6.39 -9.15
CA PRO A 101 9.89 6.51 -10.31
C PRO A 101 10.72 6.12 -11.53
N VAL A 102 10.22 5.21 -12.37
CA VAL A 102 10.88 4.96 -13.65
C VAL A 102 10.71 6.25 -14.49
N ARG A 103 11.82 6.96 -14.74
CA ARG A 103 11.91 8.25 -15.49
C ARG A 103 11.43 9.52 -14.75
N SER A 104 11.61 9.64 -13.42
CA SER A 104 11.47 10.94 -12.72
C SER A 104 12.55 11.13 -11.65
N ASP A 105 12.69 12.38 -11.17
CA ASP A 105 13.62 12.76 -10.10
C ASP A 105 13.38 11.94 -8.83
N PHE A 106 14.47 11.65 -8.11
CA PHE A 106 14.45 10.90 -6.86
C PHE A 106 15.16 11.69 -5.74
N PRO A 107 14.50 11.95 -4.60
CA PRO A 107 13.10 11.63 -4.30
C PRO A 107 12.12 12.46 -5.15
N PRO A 108 10.95 11.92 -5.51
CA PRO A 108 9.92 12.68 -6.21
C PRO A 108 9.45 13.87 -5.37
N THR A 109 9.34 15.02 -6.01
CA THR A 109 8.73 16.22 -5.42
C THR A 109 7.22 16.23 -5.68
N PRO A 110 6.43 17.03 -4.95
CA PRO A 110 5.00 17.14 -5.20
C PRO A 110 4.63 17.58 -6.63
N GLU A 111 5.54 18.26 -7.33
CA GLU A 111 5.38 18.70 -8.73
C GLU A 111 5.78 17.61 -9.73
N SER A 112 6.38 16.51 -9.27
CA SER A 112 6.80 15.42 -10.15
C SER A 112 5.59 14.79 -10.85
N PRO A 113 5.73 14.39 -12.13
CA PRO A 113 4.66 13.71 -12.82
C PRO A 113 4.29 12.41 -12.11
N SER A 114 3.02 12.03 -12.18
CA SER A 114 2.55 10.74 -11.70
C SER A 114 3.36 9.60 -12.35
N PRO A 115 4.00 8.70 -11.58
CA PRO A 115 4.78 7.61 -12.13
C PRO A 115 3.90 6.61 -12.90
N SER A 116 4.46 5.98 -13.92
CA SER A 116 3.82 4.86 -14.64
C SER A 116 4.15 3.49 -14.05
N ALA A 117 5.19 3.43 -13.21
CA ALA A 117 5.66 2.22 -12.55
C ALA A 117 6.46 2.57 -11.28
N LEU A 118 6.54 1.59 -10.38
CA LEU A 118 7.32 1.66 -9.15
C LEU A 118 8.36 0.53 -9.13
N HIS A 119 9.60 0.85 -8.74
CA HIS A 119 10.62 -0.14 -8.41
C HIS A 119 10.95 -0.09 -6.93
N LEU A 120 10.90 -1.25 -6.28
CA LEU A 120 11.32 -1.45 -4.90
C LEU A 120 12.54 -2.35 -4.87
N GLU A 121 13.58 -1.92 -4.15
CA GLU A 121 14.74 -2.73 -3.82
C GLU A 121 15.01 -2.64 -2.31
N TYR A 122 15.13 -3.79 -1.65
CA TYR A 122 15.34 -3.88 -0.20
C TYR A 122 16.37 -4.95 0.14
N THR A 123 17.40 -4.58 0.90
CA THR A 123 18.46 -5.51 1.32
C THR A 123 18.12 -6.13 2.67
N THR A 124 18.14 -7.45 2.72
CA THR A 124 17.95 -8.26 3.94
C THR A 124 19.20 -9.09 4.21
N ASN A 125 19.21 -9.81 5.33
CA ASN A 125 20.23 -10.82 5.62
C ASN A 125 20.21 -12.01 4.63
N GLU A 126 19.10 -12.21 3.90
CA GLU A 126 18.94 -13.27 2.89
C GLU A 126 19.35 -12.83 1.48
N GLY A 127 19.71 -11.56 1.31
CA GLY A 127 20.05 -10.94 0.04
C GLY A 127 19.14 -9.78 -0.34
N VAL A 128 19.24 -9.35 -1.60
CA VAL A 128 18.51 -8.21 -2.14
C VAL A 128 17.17 -8.66 -2.73
N PHE A 129 16.08 -8.17 -2.16
CA PHE A 129 14.72 -8.36 -2.67
C PHE A 129 14.36 -7.23 -3.65
N VAL A 130 13.74 -7.57 -4.77
CA VAL A 130 13.28 -6.60 -5.77
C VAL A 130 11.81 -6.85 -6.12
N ALA A 131 11.05 -5.77 -6.29
CA ALA A 131 9.69 -5.83 -6.83
C ALA A 131 9.43 -4.65 -7.78
N ASP A 132 8.96 -4.98 -8.98
CA ASP A 132 8.55 -4.04 -10.02
C ASP A 132 7.03 -4.03 -10.13
N PHE A 133 6.43 -2.86 -9.99
CA PHE A 133 4.98 -2.66 -10.03
C PHE A 133 4.62 -1.84 -11.26
N ALA A 134 3.57 -2.26 -11.94
CA ALA A 134 3.03 -1.55 -13.09
C ALA A 134 1.52 -1.73 -13.16
N GLY A 135 0.80 -0.69 -13.57
CA GLY A 135 -0.64 -0.77 -13.74
C GLY A 135 -1.22 0.52 -14.29
N PRO A 136 -2.43 0.46 -14.85
CA PRO A 136 -3.18 1.67 -15.14
C PRO A 136 -3.50 2.43 -13.85
N VAL A 137 -3.75 3.74 -14.01
CA VAL A 137 -4.39 4.54 -12.98
C VAL A 137 -5.77 3.96 -12.71
N ALA A 138 -6.00 3.49 -11.49
CA ALA A 138 -7.28 2.98 -11.04
C ALA A 138 -8.16 4.11 -10.50
N TRP A 139 -7.54 5.15 -9.95
CA TRP A 139 -8.21 6.31 -9.42
C TRP A 139 -7.29 7.52 -9.42
N ASP A 140 -7.79 8.67 -9.88
CA ASP A 140 -7.08 9.95 -9.85
C ASP A 140 -8.06 11.03 -9.41
N ALA A 141 -7.99 11.39 -8.13
CA ALA A 141 -8.83 12.43 -7.57
C ALA A 141 -7.98 13.64 -7.21
N GLY A 142 -8.47 14.82 -7.61
CA GLY A 142 -7.99 16.07 -7.05
C GLY A 142 -8.29 16.11 -5.56
N LEU A 143 -7.35 16.66 -4.78
CA LEU A 143 -7.58 16.99 -3.38
C LEU A 143 -8.06 18.45 -3.25
N PRO A 144 -8.68 18.84 -2.13
CA PRO A 144 -9.34 20.15 -2.01
C PRO A 144 -8.43 21.37 -2.18
N GLN A 145 -7.13 21.23 -1.87
CA GLN A 145 -6.19 22.32 -2.05
C GLN A 145 -5.55 22.28 -3.45
N PRO A 146 -5.40 23.44 -4.12
CA PRO A 146 -4.71 23.52 -5.40
C PRO A 146 -3.36 22.83 -5.36
N GLY A 147 -3.13 21.93 -6.32
CA GLY A 147 -1.85 21.23 -6.45
C GLY A 147 -1.67 20.02 -5.53
N TRP A 148 -2.55 19.81 -4.56
CA TRP A 148 -2.61 18.52 -3.87
C TRP A 148 -3.20 17.46 -4.79
N GLY A 149 -2.75 16.22 -4.65
CA GLY A 149 -3.20 15.14 -5.51
C GLY A 149 -3.23 13.80 -4.82
N TYR A 150 -4.15 12.96 -5.31
CA TYR A 150 -4.23 11.56 -4.95
C TYR A 150 -4.37 10.72 -6.20
N THR A 151 -3.36 9.89 -6.46
CA THR A 151 -3.40 8.92 -7.54
C THR A 151 -3.17 7.52 -6.98
N ARG A 152 -4.00 6.56 -7.41
CA ARG A 152 -3.89 5.14 -7.08
C ARG A 152 -3.86 4.32 -8.36
N TRP A 153 -3.00 3.32 -8.35
CA TRP A 153 -2.83 2.34 -9.41
C TRP A 153 -3.19 0.95 -8.89
N ALA A 154 -3.73 0.13 -9.77
CA ALA A 154 -3.96 -1.28 -9.52
C ALA A 154 -3.45 -2.07 -10.72
N GLY A 155 -2.64 -3.09 -10.49
CA GLY A 155 -2.01 -3.79 -11.60
C GLY A 155 -1.08 -4.93 -11.20
N ALA A 156 -0.21 -5.28 -12.14
CA ALA A 156 0.72 -6.38 -11.99
C ALA A 156 1.93 -5.98 -11.15
N VAL A 157 2.48 -6.97 -10.45
CA VAL A 157 3.79 -6.90 -9.80
C VAL A 157 4.61 -8.11 -10.21
N SER A 158 5.91 -7.92 -10.37
CA SER A 158 6.87 -9.01 -10.53
C SER A 158 8.07 -8.82 -9.63
N GLY A 159 8.55 -9.88 -8.98
CA GLY A 159 9.67 -9.75 -8.06
C GLY A 159 10.10 -11.02 -7.36
N GLY A 160 11.08 -10.86 -6.47
CA GLY A 160 11.71 -11.91 -5.68
C GLY A 160 13.12 -11.51 -5.24
N PHE A 161 13.83 -12.41 -4.57
CA PHE A 161 15.25 -12.22 -4.28
C PHE A 161 16.09 -12.31 -5.56
N LYS A 162 17.03 -11.38 -5.76
CA LYS A 162 17.95 -11.37 -6.92
C LYS A 162 18.65 -12.72 -7.05
N GLY A 163 18.66 -13.26 -8.27
CA GLY A 163 19.25 -14.57 -8.58
C GLY A 163 18.39 -15.78 -8.21
N LYS A 164 17.20 -15.58 -7.61
CA LYS A 164 16.22 -16.63 -7.35
C LYS A 164 15.02 -16.50 -8.31
N THR A 165 14.00 -17.34 -8.11
CA THR A 165 12.77 -17.32 -8.89
C THR A 165 12.07 -15.96 -8.80
N THR A 166 11.72 -15.40 -9.95
CA THR A 166 10.84 -14.24 -10.07
C THR A 166 9.40 -14.70 -10.15
N TYR A 167 8.55 -14.16 -9.29
CA TYR A 167 7.12 -14.42 -9.26
C TYR A 167 6.34 -13.25 -9.83
N LYS A 168 5.11 -13.50 -10.26
CA LYS A 168 4.17 -12.48 -10.72
C LYS A 168 2.92 -12.51 -9.85
N GLY A 169 2.25 -11.38 -9.73
CA GLY A 169 0.99 -11.27 -9.00
C GLY A 169 0.32 -9.93 -9.16
N ALA A 170 -0.47 -9.56 -8.15
CA ALA A 170 -1.29 -8.36 -8.17
C ALA A 170 -0.83 -7.36 -7.10
N SER A 171 -1.06 -6.09 -7.38
CA SER A 171 -0.69 -4.97 -6.51
C SER A 171 -1.69 -3.83 -6.56
N VAL A 172 -1.71 -3.07 -5.48
CA VAL A 172 -2.32 -1.74 -5.41
C VAL A 172 -1.29 -0.83 -4.76
N TRP A 173 -1.08 0.34 -5.33
CA TRP A 173 -0.16 1.33 -4.80
C TRP A 173 -0.68 2.73 -5.09
N GLU A 174 -0.24 3.69 -4.31
CA GLU A 174 -0.75 5.05 -4.36
C GLU A 174 0.31 6.08 -4.03
N TRP A 175 -0.03 7.31 -4.39
CA TRP A 175 0.71 8.49 -4.06
C TRP A 175 -0.24 9.60 -3.62
N ILE A 176 -0.06 10.08 -2.40
CA ILE A 176 -0.61 11.36 -1.93
C ILE A 176 0.51 12.39 -1.99
N ARG A 177 0.25 13.51 -2.64
CA ARG A 177 1.17 14.65 -2.72
C ARG A 177 0.55 15.89 -2.14
N TYR A 178 1.33 16.59 -1.32
CA TYR A 178 0.98 17.86 -0.72
C TYR A 178 1.90 18.91 -1.31
N LEU A 179 1.33 19.93 -1.96
CA LEU A 179 2.09 21.13 -2.31
C LEU A 179 2.17 22.04 -1.09
N ALA A 180 3.35 22.62 -0.88
CA ALA A 180 3.65 23.55 0.20
C ALA A 180 3.01 24.92 -0.02
#